data_AF-A0A2E3YIH7-F1
#
_entry.id   AF-A0A2E3YIH7-F1
#
_cell.length_a   1.000
_cell.length_b   1.000
_cell.length_c   1.000
_cell.angle_alpha   90.00
_cell.angle_beta   90.00
_cell.angle_gamma   90.00
#
_symmetry.space_group_name_H-M   'P 1'
#
loop_
_entity.id
_entity.type
_entity.pdbx_description
1 polymer ?
#
loop_
_entity_poly.entity_id
_entity_poly.type
_entity_poly.pdbx_seq_one_letter_code
_entity_poly.pdbx_strand_id
1 'polypeptide(L)'
;MTSASSPPTPSTLLSFHACSIGLRSGARRPLSPCSSSTSAAPIRNSSRVSWTMRSSSAGHTPFGASFYAKGACIYMNDAKLSQAFELLEAALQELESEPENRLRLAALAKAFESTFEYVWKAFKRQADEAGLETYSPRDALKAAAQLGTIADLDHWNRFLNARNLSVHDYIGMDDGDTVSLVQEFAEEVRKLLS
;
A
#
# COMPACT_ATOMS: atom_id res chain seq x y z
N MET A 1 14.97 -22.18 -67.47
CA MET A 1 15.47 -23.55 -67.24
C MET A 1 16.76 -23.38 -66.46
N THR A 2 16.78 -23.60 -65.14
CA THR A 2 16.57 -24.89 -64.45
C THR A 2 15.76 -24.80 -63.14
N SER A 3 15.28 -25.95 -62.65
CA SER A 3 14.56 -26.18 -61.37
C SER A 3 15.38 -25.73 -60.14
N ALA A 4 14.83 -25.27 -59.01
CA ALA A 4 13.66 -25.68 -58.20
C ALA A 4 13.84 -26.99 -57.41
N SER A 5 14.14 -26.88 -56.10
CA SER A 5 13.84 -27.91 -55.07
C SER A 5 14.16 -27.46 -53.62
N SER A 6 13.16 -27.53 -52.75
CA SER A 6 13.21 -27.62 -51.26
C SER A 6 12.24 -28.76 -50.84
N PRO A 7 12.05 -29.13 -49.55
CA PRO A 7 12.77 -28.78 -48.33
C PRO A 7 13.64 -29.98 -47.85
N PRO A 8 13.34 -30.89 -46.87
CA PRO A 8 12.25 -30.99 -45.87
C PRO A 8 12.70 -30.72 -44.40
N THR A 9 11.73 -30.50 -43.51
CA THR A 9 11.86 -30.53 -42.04
C THR A 9 11.47 -31.89 -41.46
N PRO A 10 12.06 -32.36 -40.34
CA PRO A 10 11.48 -33.43 -39.53
C PRO A 10 10.75 -32.86 -38.29
N SER A 11 9.42 -33.01 -38.27
CA SER A 11 8.66 -33.00 -37.02
C SER A 11 8.82 -34.37 -36.34
N THR A 12 9.16 -34.39 -35.05
CA THR A 12 9.07 -35.61 -34.23
C THR A 12 7.88 -35.50 -33.27
N LEU A 13 6.96 -36.44 -33.43
CA LEU A 13 5.72 -36.61 -32.65
C LEU A 13 5.93 -37.72 -31.61
N LEU A 14 5.13 -37.69 -30.53
CA LEU A 14 4.85 -38.83 -29.62
C LEU A 14 6.06 -39.28 -28.75
N SER A 15 5.91 -39.81 -27.52
CA SER A 15 4.70 -40.21 -26.79
C SER A 15 4.94 -40.27 -25.27
N PHE A 16 3.85 -40.08 -24.51
CA PHE A 16 3.55 -40.63 -23.18
C PHE A 16 4.65 -41.33 -22.35
N HIS A 17 4.78 -40.89 -21.09
CA HIS A 17 4.81 -41.82 -19.97
C HIS A 17 3.99 -41.27 -18.80
N ALA A 18 2.79 -41.80 -18.60
CA ALA A 18 2.08 -41.65 -17.33
C ALA A 18 2.66 -42.67 -16.34
N CYS A 19 3.11 -42.23 -15.16
CA CYS A 19 3.52 -43.12 -14.07
C CYS A 19 2.64 -42.87 -12.85
N SER A 20 2.22 -43.95 -12.20
CA SER A 20 1.03 -44.01 -11.37
C SER A 20 1.27 -43.66 -9.89
N ILE A 21 0.27 -43.02 -9.29
CA ILE A 21 -0.34 -43.37 -7.99
C ILE A 21 0.63 -43.78 -6.87
N GLY A 22 0.89 -42.84 -5.94
CA GLY A 22 1.51 -43.09 -4.64
C GLY A 22 0.59 -42.70 -3.47
N LEU A 23 -0.49 -43.46 -3.25
CA LEU A 23 -1.35 -43.30 -2.06
C LEU A 23 -0.58 -43.70 -0.79
N ARG A 24 -0.37 -42.77 0.14
CA ARG A 24 0.18 -43.06 1.47
C ARG A 24 -0.84 -42.81 2.57
N SER A 25 -1.28 -43.90 3.20
CA SER A 25 -2.24 -43.91 4.30
C SER A 25 -1.59 -43.65 5.65
N GLY A 26 -2.32 -43.00 6.57
CA GLY A 26 -1.95 -42.80 7.98
C GLY A 26 -2.01 -41.31 8.38
N ALA A 27 -2.61 -40.90 9.51
CA ALA A 27 -3.19 -41.66 10.61
C ALA A 27 -4.47 -41.00 11.15
N ARG A 28 -5.33 -41.80 11.81
CA ARG A 28 -6.60 -41.35 12.41
C ARG A 28 -6.32 -40.65 13.75
N ARG A 29 -6.92 -39.48 14.01
CA ARG A 29 -7.05 -38.94 15.38
C ARG A 29 -8.27 -39.57 16.06
N PRO A 30 -8.16 -40.09 17.30
CA PRO A 30 -9.33 -40.51 18.07
C PRO A 30 -10.08 -39.30 18.66
N LEU A 31 -11.41 -39.32 18.56
CA LEU A 31 -12.34 -38.46 19.31
C LEU A 31 -12.96 -39.28 20.45
N SER A 32 -13.09 -38.69 21.65
CA SER A 32 -13.85 -39.20 22.81
C SER A 32 -13.90 -38.09 23.89
N PRO A 33 -14.86 -38.09 24.83
CA PRO A 33 -16.22 -37.64 24.54
C PRO A 33 -16.74 -36.58 25.54
N CYS A 34 -17.90 -35.99 25.25
CA CYS A 34 -18.64 -35.21 26.25
C CYS A 34 -19.25 -36.12 27.31
N SER A 35 -19.25 -35.68 28.57
CA SER A 35 -20.11 -36.22 29.63
C SER A 35 -20.61 -35.09 30.53
N SER A 36 -21.88 -35.18 30.90
CA SER A 36 -22.66 -34.12 31.56
C SER A 36 -23.25 -34.59 32.89
N SER A 37 -23.13 -33.78 33.95
CA SER A 37 -24.08 -33.68 35.09
C SER A 37 -23.51 -32.72 36.15
N THR A 38 -24.13 -31.58 36.45
CA THR A 38 -25.18 -31.38 37.47
C THR A 38 -24.66 -31.31 38.91
N SER A 39 -24.72 -30.14 39.56
CA SER A 39 -25.41 -29.94 40.85
C SER A 39 -25.38 -28.48 41.37
N ALA A 40 -26.54 -28.04 41.90
CA ALA A 40 -26.81 -27.06 42.97
C ALA A 40 -26.20 -25.63 42.96
N ALA A 41 -27.10 -24.64 43.03
CA ALA A 41 -26.82 -23.27 43.48
C ALA A 41 -26.75 -23.17 45.02
N PRO A 42 -26.35 -21.99 45.56
CA PRO A 42 -27.32 -21.28 46.41
C PRO A 42 -27.47 -19.77 46.12
N ILE A 43 -28.32 -19.13 46.93
CA ILE A 43 -29.03 -17.85 46.68
C ILE A 43 -28.39 -16.66 47.44
N ARG A 44 -28.68 -15.43 46.99
CA ARG A 44 -28.40 -14.11 47.60
C ARG A 44 -26.94 -13.63 47.51
N ASN A 45 -26.65 -12.32 47.51
CA ASN A 45 -27.45 -11.19 48.00
C ASN A 45 -27.40 -9.97 47.07
N SER A 46 -28.45 -9.13 47.11
CA SER A 46 -28.47 -7.82 46.45
C SER A 46 -27.57 -6.81 47.18
N SER A 47 -26.73 -6.10 46.42
CA SER A 47 -26.27 -4.77 46.79
C SER A 47 -26.18 -3.88 45.55
N ARG A 48 -27.20 -3.03 45.40
CA ARG A 48 -27.29 -1.94 44.43
C ARG A 48 -26.13 -0.97 44.69
N VAL A 49 -25.04 -1.08 43.93
CA VAL A 49 -24.00 -0.05 43.92
C VAL A 49 -24.49 1.11 43.07
N SER A 50 -25.16 2.06 43.71
CA SER A 50 -25.50 3.34 43.12
C SER A 50 -24.23 4.12 42.81
N TRP A 51 -24.04 4.51 41.56
CA TRP A 51 -23.01 5.48 41.16
C TRP A 51 -23.37 6.87 41.70
N THR A 52 -23.13 7.10 42.99
CA THR A 52 -23.20 8.45 43.56
C THR A 52 -22.02 9.25 43.04
N MET A 53 -22.33 10.22 42.19
CA MET A 53 -21.40 11.14 41.54
C MET A 53 -20.57 11.89 42.59
N ARG A 54 -19.36 11.41 42.90
CA ARG A 54 -18.39 12.13 43.73
C ARG A 54 -17.45 12.92 42.83
N SER A 55 -17.83 14.17 42.57
CA SER A 55 -16.91 15.18 42.05
C SER A 55 -15.74 15.34 43.02
N SER A 56 -14.54 14.95 42.60
CA SER A 56 -13.31 15.26 43.32
C SER A 56 -12.18 15.46 42.32
N SER A 57 -11.58 16.64 42.42
CA SER A 57 -10.55 17.19 41.54
C SER A 57 -9.25 16.39 41.57
N ALA A 58 -8.99 15.63 40.51
CA ALA A 58 -7.65 15.30 40.01
C ALA A 58 -7.81 14.64 38.63
N GLY A 59 -7.87 15.46 37.57
CA GLY A 59 -7.87 14.98 36.19
C GLY A 59 -6.50 14.43 35.82
N HIS A 60 -6.21 13.20 36.24
CA HIS A 60 -5.14 12.41 35.63
C HIS A 60 -5.57 12.15 34.18
N THR A 61 -4.87 12.75 33.21
CA THR A 61 -5.16 12.54 31.78
C THR A 61 -4.49 11.26 31.31
N PRO A 62 -5.22 10.15 31.09
CA PRO A 62 -4.70 9.09 30.24
C PRO A 62 -4.66 9.61 28.80
N PHE A 63 -3.58 9.31 28.10
CA PHE A 63 -3.25 9.85 26.76
C PHE A 63 -2.92 11.35 26.74
N GLY A 64 -1.72 11.66 26.24
CA GLY A 64 -1.13 13.00 26.27
C GLY A 64 -1.74 13.98 25.27
N ALA A 65 -2.87 14.59 25.63
CA ALA A 65 -3.44 15.71 24.89
C ALA A 65 -2.62 17.01 25.09
N SER A 66 -1.41 17.07 24.50
CA SER A 66 -0.53 18.25 24.59
C SER A 66 0.35 18.48 23.34
N PHE A 67 -0.13 18.17 22.13
CA PHE A 67 0.51 18.67 20.89
C PHE A 67 -0.42 18.93 19.68
N TYR A 68 -1.73 19.08 19.89
CA TYR A 68 -2.70 19.43 18.83
C TYR A 68 -2.97 20.95 18.75
N ALA A 69 -1.93 21.78 18.66
CA ALA A 69 -2.07 23.25 18.61
C ALA A 69 -0.91 24.04 17.98
N LYS A 70 -0.06 23.40 17.16
CA LYS A 70 0.76 24.11 16.17
C LYS A 70 0.40 23.50 14.82
N GLY A 71 0.15 24.37 13.83
CA GLY A 71 -0.47 23.97 12.59
C GLY A 71 0.23 22.78 11.95
N ALA A 72 -0.55 21.89 11.34
CA ALA A 72 -0.04 20.97 10.34
C ALA A 72 0.53 21.83 9.20
N CYS A 73 1.81 22.18 9.31
CA CYS A 73 2.55 22.82 8.25
C CYS A 73 2.63 21.77 7.14
N ILE A 74 1.77 21.92 6.13
CA ILE A 74 1.64 21.03 4.97
C ILE A 74 3.00 20.84 4.27
N TYR A 75 3.89 21.81 4.45
CA TYR A 75 5.26 21.86 3.96
C TYR A 75 6.17 20.71 4.44
N MET A 76 6.28 19.67 3.63
CA MET A 76 7.25 18.58 3.80
C MET A 76 8.64 19.04 3.33
N ASN A 77 9.42 19.69 4.23
CA ASN A 77 10.79 20.15 3.93
C ASN A 77 11.81 19.00 3.83
N ASP A 78 11.69 18.18 2.79
CA ASP A 78 12.60 17.07 2.46
C ASP A 78 13.27 17.35 1.12
N ALA A 79 14.53 17.77 1.15
CA ALA A 79 15.30 18.09 -0.05
C ALA A 79 15.40 16.92 -1.05
N LYS A 80 15.24 15.66 -0.61
CA LYS A 80 15.21 14.50 -1.51
C LYS A 80 13.86 14.34 -2.20
N LEU A 81 12.77 14.70 -1.52
CA LEU A 81 11.45 14.76 -2.14
C LEU A 81 11.41 15.86 -3.19
N SER A 82 11.89 17.08 -2.87
CA SER A 82 11.97 18.18 -3.84
C SER A 82 12.80 17.80 -5.06
N GLN A 83 14.00 17.25 -4.89
CA GLN A 83 14.84 16.80 -6.01
C GLN A 83 14.20 15.67 -6.84
N ALA A 84 13.50 14.72 -6.21
CA ALA A 84 12.79 13.68 -6.95
C ALA A 84 11.59 14.24 -7.74
N PHE A 85 10.90 15.22 -7.17
CA PHE A 85 9.77 15.91 -7.80
C PHE A 85 10.21 16.80 -8.97
N GLU A 86 11.31 17.54 -8.85
CA GLU A 86 11.92 18.28 -9.97
C GLU A 86 12.23 17.35 -11.16
N LEU A 87 12.75 16.16 -10.88
CA LEU A 87 13.00 15.14 -11.92
C LEU A 87 11.70 14.58 -12.53
N LEU A 88 10.62 14.49 -11.74
CA LEU A 88 9.30 14.06 -12.21
C LEU A 88 8.68 15.09 -13.16
N GLU A 89 8.72 16.38 -12.79
CA GLU A 89 8.23 17.48 -13.62
C GLU A 89 9.03 17.58 -14.93
N ALA A 90 10.37 17.46 -14.86
CA ALA A 90 11.22 17.43 -16.05
C ALA A 90 10.92 16.23 -16.96
N ALA A 91 10.66 15.04 -16.40
CA ALA A 91 10.31 13.85 -17.18
C ALA A 91 8.94 13.97 -17.87
N LEU A 92 7.95 14.60 -17.22
CA LEU A 92 6.66 14.94 -17.83
C LEU A 92 6.84 15.92 -19.00
N GLN A 93 7.57 17.01 -18.78
CA GLN A 93 7.82 18.03 -19.81
C GLN A 93 8.56 17.48 -21.03
N GLU A 94 9.58 16.64 -20.82
CA GLU A 94 10.29 15.97 -21.92
C GLU A 94 9.36 15.06 -22.72
N LEU A 95 8.47 14.32 -22.05
CA LEU A 95 7.55 13.39 -22.70
C LEU A 95 6.46 14.10 -23.53
N GLU A 96 6.01 15.29 -23.13
CA GLU A 96 5.09 16.11 -23.95
C GLU A 96 5.64 16.40 -25.36
N SER A 97 6.98 16.47 -25.52
CA SER A 97 7.62 16.72 -26.81
C SER A 97 7.77 15.47 -27.70
N GLU A 98 7.85 14.27 -27.12
CA GLU A 98 7.87 12.99 -27.86
C GLU A 98 7.12 11.90 -27.06
N PRO A 99 5.77 11.84 -27.14
CA PRO A 99 4.97 10.97 -26.26
C PRO A 99 5.19 9.46 -26.49
N GLU A 100 5.61 9.06 -27.69
CA GLU A 100 5.91 7.67 -28.04
C GLU A 100 7.35 7.25 -27.65
N ASN A 101 8.15 8.13 -27.05
CA ASN A 101 9.53 7.83 -26.71
C ASN A 101 9.63 6.93 -25.47
N ARG A 102 9.82 5.64 -25.71
CA ARG A 102 9.95 4.59 -24.68
C ARG A 102 11.03 4.84 -23.63
N LEU A 103 12.09 5.59 -23.95
CA LEU A 103 13.13 5.96 -22.96
C LEU A 103 12.65 7.07 -22.02
N ARG A 104 11.84 8.01 -22.54
CA ARG A 104 11.20 9.05 -21.72
C ARG A 104 10.09 8.47 -20.83
N LEU A 105 9.28 7.54 -21.34
CA LEU A 105 8.33 6.76 -20.53
C LEU A 105 9.04 5.99 -19.40
N ALA A 106 10.15 5.32 -19.70
CA ALA A 106 10.97 4.63 -18.71
C ALA A 106 11.53 5.58 -17.63
N ALA A 107 11.99 6.77 -18.03
CA ALA A 107 12.46 7.81 -17.11
C ALA A 107 11.32 8.35 -16.23
N LEU A 108 10.14 8.60 -16.80
CA LEU A 108 8.94 9.04 -16.09
C LEU A 108 8.51 8.02 -15.03
N ALA A 109 8.43 6.74 -15.40
CA ALA A 109 8.11 5.66 -14.46
C ALA A 109 9.11 5.60 -13.29
N LYS A 110 10.41 5.72 -13.58
CA LYS A 110 11.47 5.73 -12.57
C LYS A 110 11.42 6.96 -11.66
N ALA A 111 11.07 8.13 -12.20
CA ALA A 111 10.88 9.36 -11.44
C ALA A 111 9.65 9.27 -10.53
N PHE A 112 8.54 8.70 -11.03
CA PHE A 112 7.32 8.46 -10.27
C PHE A 112 7.58 7.54 -9.08
N GLU A 113 8.21 6.38 -9.30
CA GLU A 113 8.59 5.45 -8.24
C GLU A 113 9.43 6.11 -7.14
N SER A 114 10.42 6.92 -7.56
CA SER A 114 11.36 7.58 -6.66
C SER A 114 10.67 8.68 -5.84
N THR A 115 9.80 9.46 -6.48
CA THR A 115 9.01 10.50 -5.82
C THR A 115 8.05 9.89 -4.81
N PHE A 116 7.26 8.88 -5.23
CA PHE A 116 6.35 8.15 -4.34
C PHE A 116 7.08 7.55 -3.13
N GLU A 117 8.27 6.99 -3.35
CA GLU A 117 9.13 6.42 -2.29
C GLU A 117 9.57 7.45 -1.24
N TYR A 118 9.77 8.72 -1.61
CA TYR A 118 10.03 9.79 -0.65
C TYR A 118 8.76 10.34 0.00
N VAL A 119 7.65 10.46 -0.74
CA VAL A 119 6.36 10.90 -0.20
C VAL A 119 5.89 10.01 0.94
N TRP A 120 5.83 8.68 0.75
CA TRP A 120 5.33 7.79 1.82
C TRP A 120 6.27 7.76 3.04
N LYS A 121 7.59 7.93 2.84
CA LYS A 121 8.55 8.09 3.96
C LYS A 121 8.33 9.37 4.73
N ALA A 122 8.00 10.45 4.05
CA ALA A 122 7.72 11.74 4.67
C ALA A 122 6.38 11.73 5.42
N PHE A 123 5.33 11.11 4.86
CA PHE A 123 4.09 10.80 5.60
C PHE A 123 4.34 9.91 6.83
N LYS A 124 5.22 8.90 6.71
CA LYS A 124 5.63 8.10 7.86
C LYS A 124 6.26 8.96 8.96
N ARG A 125 7.21 9.85 8.64
CA ARG A 125 7.83 10.72 9.67
C ARG A 125 6.80 11.60 10.36
N GLN A 126 5.86 12.17 9.61
CA GLN A 126 4.77 12.96 10.17
C GLN A 126 3.85 12.11 11.07
N ALA A 127 3.58 10.86 10.70
CA ALA A 127 2.86 9.91 11.55
C ALA A 127 3.63 9.60 12.84
N ASP A 128 4.93 9.30 12.73
CA ASP A 128 5.82 9.03 13.87
C ASP A 128 5.87 10.25 14.83
N GLU A 129 5.94 11.49 14.29
CA GLU A 129 5.86 12.75 15.06
C GLU A 129 4.51 12.96 15.75
N ALA A 130 3.41 12.50 15.15
CA ALA A 130 2.07 12.51 15.76
C ALA A 130 1.84 11.35 16.75
N GLY A 131 2.82 10.45 16.95
CA GLY A 131 2.70 9.27 17.80
C GLY A 131 1.93 8.10 17.16
N LEU A 132 1.82 8.08 15.83
CA LEU A 132 1.19 7.02 15.04
C LEU A 132 2.26 6.14 14.39
N GLU A 133 2.40 4.89 14.84
CA GLU A 133 3.36 3.95 14.28
C GLU A 133 2.93 3.47 12.88
N THR A 134 3.79 3.66 11.87
CA THR A 134 3.53 3.18 10.49
C THR A 134 4.67 2.30 9.97
N TYR A 135 4.30 1.16 9.35
CA TYR A 135 5.26 0.14 8.90
C TYR A 135 5.22 -0.13 7.39
N SER A 136 4.16 0.29 6.70
CA SER A 136 4.01 0.12 5.25
C SER A 136 3.59 1.43 4.57
N PRO A 137 3.81 1.59 3.26
CA PRO A 137 3.31 2.76 2.52
C PRO A 137 1.78 2.92 2.64
N ARG A 138 1.04 1.82 2.70
CA ARG A 138 -0.43 1.83 2.88
C ARG A 138 -0.84 2.38 4.24
N ASP A 139 -0.08 2.09 5.29
CA ASP A 139 -0.37 2.59 6.63
C ASP A 139 0.08 4.04 6.79
N ALA A 140 1.16 4.45 6.14
CA ALA A 140 1.58 5.85 6.03
C ALA A 140 0.51 6.70 5.32
N LEU A 141 -0.10 6.23 4.22
CA LEU A 141 -1.22 6.92 3.57
C LEU A 141 -2.45 7.05 4.48
N LYS A 142 -2.82 5.98 5.20
CA LYS A 142 -3.94 6.05 6.17
C LYS A 142 -3.66 7.07 7.29
N ALA A 143 -2.44 7.09 7.82
CA ALA A 143 -2.05 8.05 8.83
C ALA A 143 -2.07 9.50 8.28
N ALA A 144 -1.56 9.72 7.07
CA ALA A 144 -1.63 11.02 6.40
C ALA A 144 -3.09 11.51 6.22
N ALA A 145 -4.01 10.62 5.86
CA ALA A 145 -5.44 10.93 5.78
C ALA A 145 -6.07 11.22 7.18
N GLN A 146 -5.71 10.43 8.20
CA GLN A 146 -6.16 10.67 9.59
C GLN A 146 -5.65 12.00 10.16
N LEU A 147 -4.45 12.41 9.78
CA LEU A 147 -3.84 13.69 10.16
C LEU A 147 -4.32 14.87 9.28
N GLY A 148 -5.16 14.64 8.27
CA GLY A 148 -5.67 15.67 7.35
C GLY A 148 -4.62 16.23 6.39
N THR A 149 -3.52 15.50 6.15
CA THR A 149 -2.45 15.89 5.21
C THR A 149 -2.86 15.64 3.77
N ILE A 150 -3.61 14.56 3.53
CA ILE A 150 -4.22 14.26 2.25
C ILE A 150 -5.74 14.22 2.42
N ALA A 151 -6.47 14.72 1.41
CA ALA A 151 -7.93 14.82 1.47
C ALA A 151 -8.62 13.52 1.00
N ASP A 152 -8.08 12.83 0.00
CA ASP A 152 -8.68 11.66 -0.64
C ASP A 152 -7.75 10.44 -0.58
N LEU A 153 -7.98 9.56 0.39
CA LEU A 153 -7.20 8.34 0.57
C LEU A 153 -7.36 7.34 -0.59
N ASP A 154 -8.53 7.30 -1.24
CA ASP A 154 -8.79 6.36 -2.33
C ASP A 154 -8.10 6.79 -3.63
N HIS A 155 -8.07 8.10 -3.90
CA HIS A 155 -7.23 8.67 -4.95
C HIS A 155 -5.74 8.35 -4.72
N TRP A 156 -5.23 8.57 -3.50
CA TRP A 156 -3.84 8.22 -3.16
C TRP A 156 -3.54 6.70 -3.21
N ASN A 157 -4.54 5.84 -2.94
CA ASN A 157 -4.41 4.39 -3.13
C ASN A 157 -4.25 3.99 -4.61
N ARG A 158 -4.76 4.77 -5.58
CA ARG A 158 -4.49 4.53 -7.02
C ARG A 158 -2.99 4.62 -7.32
N PHE A 159 -2.33 5.67 -6.82
CA PHE A 159 -0.88 5.85 -7.01
C PHE A 159 -0.07 4.74 -6.34
N LEU A 160 -0.45 4.32 -5.12
CA LEU A 160 0.17 3.17 -4.46
C LEU A 160 0.05 1.89 -5.29
N ASN A 161 -1.11 1.64 -5.88
CA ASN A 161 -1.33 0.47 -6.73
C ASN A 161 -0.48 0.54 -8.01
N ALA A 162 -0.44 1.69 -8.69
CA ALA A 162 0.42 1.91 -9.87
C ALA A 162 1.91 1.67 -9.55
N ARG A 163 2.42 2.21 -8.43
CA ARG A 163 3.81 1.98 -7.97
C ARG A 163 4.10 0.53 -7.58
N ASN A 164 3.09 -0.28 -7.25
CA ASN A 164 3.28 -1.71 -7.03
C ASN A 164 3.31 -2.51 -8.35
N LEU A 165 2.70 -1.98 -9.42
CA LEU A 165 2.73 -2.57 -10.76
C LEU A 165 4.00 -2.21 -11.54
N SER A 166 4.52 -0.98 -11.37
CA SER A 166 5.74 -0.47 -12.04
C SER A 166 7.00 -1.31 -11.83
N VAL A 167 7.05 -2.04 -10.72
CA VAL A 167 8.16 -2.95 -10.37
C VAL A 167 8.18 -4.22 -11.24
N HIS A 168 7.06 -4.56 -11.89
CA HIS A 168 6.89 -5.81 -12.64
C HIS A 168 6.76 -5.60 -14.15
N ASP A 169 6.18 -4.49 -14.59
CA ASP A 169 6.20 -4.04 -15.99
C ASP A 169 6.09 -2.50 -16.01
N TYR A 170 6.48 -1.84 -17.09
CA TYR A 170 6.90 -0.42 -17.07
C TYR A 170 5.89 0.61 -16.50
N ILE A 171 4.60 0.27 -16.42
CA ILE A 171 3.69 0.62 -15.30
C ILE A 171 2.45 -0.33 -15.24
N GLY A 172 2.34 -1.31 -16.15
CA GLY A 172 1.30 -2.35 -16.12
C GLY A 172 -0.09 -1.89 -16.60
N MET A 173 -0.18 -0.68 -17.15
CA MET A 173 -1.33 -0.11 -17.85
C MET A 173 -0.87 0.53 -19.17
N ASP A 174 -1.78 1.15 -19.92
CA ASP A 174 -1.45 1.86 -21.15
C ASP A 174 -0.50 3.06 -20.91
N ASP A 175 0.29 3.45 -21.92
CA ASP A 175 1.22 4.57 -21.83
C ASP A 175 0.47 5.90 -21.58
N GLY A 176 -0.72 6.09 -22.15
CA GLY A 176 -1.55 7.29 -21.94
C GLY A 176 -2.21 7.35 -20.56
N ASP A 177 -2.70 6.20 -20.08
CA ASP A 177 -3.20 6.06 -18.70
C ASP A 177 -2.08 6.32 -17.68
N THR A 178 -0.87 5.84 -17.97
CA THR A 178 0.34 6.06 -17.17
C THR A 178 0.66 7.55 -17.02
N VAL A 179 0.74 8.29 -18.14
CA VAL A 179 1.02 9.73 -18.11
C VAL A 179 -0.05 10.49 -17.34
N SER A 180 -1.32 10.18 -17.59
CA SER A 180 -2.46 10.82 -16.91
C SER A 180 -2.40 10.61 -15.39
N LEU A 181 -2.13 9.38 -14.94
CA LEU A 181 -1.99 9.06 -13.52
C LEU A 181 -0.78 9.77 -12.87
N VAL A 182 0.34 9.89 -13.58
CA VAL A 182 1.53 10.58 -13.07
C VAL A 182 1.34 12.10 -13.04
N GLN A 183 0.57 12.68 -13.97
CA GLN A 183 0.15 14.09 -13.92
C GLN A 183 -0.77 14.36 -12.71
N GLU A 184 -1.80 13.52 -12.49
CA GLU A 184 -2.66 13.60 -11.29
C GLU A 184 -1.83 13.53 -9.99
N PHE A 185 -0.87 12.60 -9.92
CA PHE A 185 0.05 12.47 -8.79
C PHE A 185 0.95 13.71 -8.62
N ALA A 186 1.44 14.30 -9.71
CA ALA A 186 2.30 15.47 -9.64
C ALA A 186 1.57 16.70 -9.05
N GLU A 187 0.29 16.89 -9.41
CA GLU A 187 -0.56 17.92 -8.80
C GLU A 187 -0.75 17.71 -7.28
N GLU A 188 -0.97 16.46 -6.87
CA GLU A 188 -1.10 16.11 -5.44
C GLU A 188 0.21 16.33 -4.67
N VAL A 189 1.37 15.97 -5.23
CA VAL A 189 2.68 16.24 -4.59
C VAL A 189 2.99 17.74 -4.55
N ARG A 190 2.61 18.52 -5.57
CA ARG A 190 2.84 19.97 -5.56
C ARG A 190 2.11 20.66 -4.40
N LYS A 191 0.91 20.21 -4.04
CA LYS A 191 0.14 20.69 -2.87
C LYS A 191 0.80 20.39 -1.52
N LEU A 192 1.70 19.41 -1.46
CA LEU A 192 2.49 19.06 -0.26
C LEU A 192 3.81 19.85 -0.14
N LEU A 193 4.23 20.50 -1.23
CA LEU A 193 5.45 21.30 -1.32
C LEU A 193 5.19 22.81 -1.35
N SER A 194 3.92 23.23 -1.41
CA SER A 194 3.45 24.63 -1.36
C SER A 194 3.15 25.10 0.06
#